data_AF-A0A4Q3U0H6-F1
#
_entry.id   AF-A0A4Q3U0H6-F1
#
_cell.length_a   1.000
_cell.length_b   1.000
_cell.length_c   1.000
_cell.angle_alpha   90.00
_cell.angle_beta   90.00
_cell.angle_gamma   90.00
#
_symmetry.space_group_name_H-M   'P 1'
#
loop_
_entity.id
_entity.type
_entity.pdbx_description
1 polymer ?
#
loop_
_entity_poly.entity_id
_entity_poly.type
_entity_poly.pdbx_seq_one_letter_code
_entity_poly.pdbx_strand_id
1 'polypeptide(L)'
;MIPVRPVDFGTVIFGCTAWIPLLLWISALVQWTIANEIEIISGILGIGAGIGLGIIAMSPPLPFMQPLAFIVIWLTVALFPFVRHGLNRRELRSVDLEALERAYAVLGQRPRDVLGRFRLAQAAWTLGMTGHAMRIAEDCLQEMDPKVFVEEHVIVRRWHRHQPGADMFVDYACMDCQAPCAPGLTHCQKCGAPFLLERAKGKVFNKGTGRK
;
A
#
# COMPACT_ATOMS: atom_id res chain seq x y z
N MET A 1 -30.80 9.86 44.29
CA MET A 1 -31.68 10.44 43.24
C MET A 1 -30.78 11.12 42.22
N ILE A 2 -30.70 10.59 41.00
CA ILE A 2 -29.96 11.24 39.91
C ILE A 2 -30.92 12.30 39.35
N PRO A 3 -30.57 13.60 39.35
CA PRO A 3 -31.43 14.63 38.79
C PRO A 3 -31.58 14.40 37.29
N VAL A 4 -32.81 14.07 36.86
CA VAL A 4 -33.16 13.98 35.44
C VAL A 4 -33.20 15.40 34.90
N ARG A 5 -32.18 15.79 34.12
CA ARG A 5 -32.18 17.10 33.44
C ARG A 5 -33.25 17.08 32.33
N PRO A 6 -34.02 18.16 32.16
CA PRO A 6 -34.93 18.27 31.02
C PRO A 6 -34.14 18.18 29.72
N VAL A 7 -34.63 17.38 28.78
CA VAL A 7 -33.98 17.22 27.47
C VAL A 7 -34.29 18.47 26.65
N ASP A 8 -33.30 19.35 26.52
CA ASP A 8 -33.43 20.54 25.68
C ASP A 8 -33.60 20.15 24.21
N PHE A 9 -34.48 20.83 23.48
CA PHE A 9 -34.75 20.58 22.06
C PHE A 9 -33.47 20.62 21.19
N GLY A 10 -32.51 21.46 21.56
CA GLY A 10 -31.18 21.52 20.92
C GLY A 10 -30.42 20.19 21.02
N THR A 11 -30.43 19.54 22.18
CA THR A 11 -29.74 18.26 22.42
C THR A 11 -30.29 17.14 21.54
N VAL A 12 -31.61 17.14 21.30
CA VAL A 12 -32.26 16.17 20.41
C VAL A 12 -31.82 16.37 18.96
N ILE A 13 -31.78 17.62 18.47
CA ILE A 13 -31.34 17.93 17.10
C ILE A 13 -29.85 17.58 16.90
N PHE A 14 -29.00 17.93 17.85
CA PHE A 14 -27.57 17.59 17.80
C PHE A 14 -27.35 16.07 17.85
N GLY A 15 -28.11 15.35 18.69
CA GLY A 15 -28.08 13.89 18.73
C GLY A 15 -28.50 13.26 17.39
N CYS A 16 -29.60 13.71 16.79
CA CYS A 16 -30.08 13.20 15.50
C CYS A 16 -29.09 13.46 14.35
N THR A 17 -28.46 14.64 14.32
CA THR A 17 -27.46 14.97 13.30
C THR A 17 -26.17 14.16 13.44
N ALA A 18 -25.80 13.74 14.66
CA ALA A 18 -24.65 12.86 14.89
C ALA A 18 -24.86 11.45 14.32
N TRP A 19 -26.10 10.98 14.18
CA TRP A 19 -26.37 9.66 13.59
C TRP A 19 -26.07 9.58 12.08
N ILE A 20 -26.14 10.70 11.34
CA ILE A 20 -25.83 10.72 9.91
C ILE A 20 -24.39 10.27 9.62
N PRO A 21 -23.34 10.93 10.16
CA PRO A 21 -21.96 10.49 9.95
C PRO A 21 -21.69 9.11 10.57
N LEU A 22 -22.41 8.74 11.63
CA LEU A 22 -22.25 7.46 12.31
C LEU A 22 -22.79 6.29 11.47
N LEU A 23 -23.96 6.45 10.84
CA LEU A 23 -24.49 5.49 9.88
C LEU A 23 -23.58 5.36 8.66
N LEU A 24 -23.03 6.48 8.17
CA LEU A 24 -22.03 6.45 7.09
C LEU A 24 -20.81 5.62 7.51
N TRP A 25 -20.28 5.86 8.70
CA TRP A 25 -19.13 5.13 9.24
C TRP A 25 -19.43 3.63 9.44
N ILE A 26 -20.57 3.28 10.04
CA ILE A 26 -21.00 1.88 10.22
C ILE A 26 -21.15 1.19 8.87
N SER A 27 -21.82 1.83 7.90
CA SER A 27 -22.01 1.25 6.58
C SER A 27 -20.69 1.00 5.86
N ALA A 28 -19.71 1.91 6.01
CA ALA A 28 -18.36 1.72 5.49
C ALA A 28 -17.64 0.54 6.17
N LEU A 29 -17.74 0.39 7.50
CA LEU A 29 -17.15 -0.76 8.20
C LEU A 29 -17.76 -2.09 7.76
N VAL A 30 -19.08 -2.13 7.55
CA VAL A 30 -19.76 -3.32 7.04
C VAL A 30 -19.26 -3.65 5.63
N GLN A 31 -19.18 -2.66 4.74
CA GLN A 31 -18.68 -2.85 3.39
C GLN A 31 -17.22 -3.37 3.38
N TRP A 32 -16.35 -2.81 4.22
CA TRP A 32 -14.95 -3.24 4.34
C TRP A 32 -14.82 -4.65 4.91
N THR A 33 -15.69 -5.03 5.84
CA THR A 33 -15.74 -6.40 6.37
C THR A 33 -16.19 -7.38 5.29
N ILE A 34 -17.18 -7.02 4.47
CA ILE A 34 -17.66 -7.86 3.35
C ILE A 34 -16.59 -7.99 2.26
N ALA A 35 -15.85 -6.92 1.97
CA ALA A 35 -14.73 -6.93 1.03
C ALA A 35 -13.49 -7.68 1.57
N ASN A 36 -13.55 -8.19 2.81
CA ASN A 36 -12.44 -8.83 3.50
C ASN A 36 -11.19 -7.94 3.60
N GLU A 37 -11.38 -6.61 3.55
CA GLU A 37 -10.32 -5.62 3.76
C GLU A 37 -9.97 -5.49 5.25
N ILE A 38 -10.92 -5.81 6.13
CA ILE A 38 -10.81 -5.73 7.59
C ILE A 38 -11.29 -7.05 8.20
N GLU A 39 -10.60 -7.49 9.26
CA GLU A 39 -10.97 -8.69 10.00
C GLU A 39 -12.34 -8.51 10.69
N ILE A 40 -13.20 -9.54 10.60
CA ILE A 40 -14.57 -9.53 11.13
C ILE A 40 -14.64 -9.06 12.59
N ILE A 41 -13.72 -9.52 13.45
CA ILE A 41 -13.69 -9.14 14.87
C ILE A 41 -13.50 -7.63 15.02
N SER A 42 -12.56 -7.06 14.27
CA SER A 42 -12.30 -5.62 14.30
C SER A 42 -13.46 -4.81 13.71
N GLY A 43 -14.16 -5.32 12.69
CA GLY A 43 -15.40 -4.74 12.16
C GLY A 43 -16.50 -4.67 13.23
N ILE A 44 -16.75 -5.77 13.94
CA ILE A 44 -17.75 -5.85 15.02
C ILE A 44 -17.41 -4.87 16.16
N LEU A 45 -16.15 -4.83 16.59
CA LEU A 45 -15.70 -3.90 17.62
C LEU A 45 -15.87 -2.44 17.19
N GLY A 46 -15.55 -2.12 15.93
CA GLY A 46 -15.74 -0.78 15.36
C GLY A 46 -17.21 -0.35 15.32
N ILE A 47 -18.11 -1.25 14.90
CA ILE A 47 -19.56 -0.99 14.91
C ILE A 47 -20.06 -0.78 16.34
N GLY A 48 -19.64 -1.63 17.29
CA GLY A 48 -19.98 -1.49 18.70
C GLY A 48 -19.49 -0.15 19.30
N ALA A 49 -18.27 0.27 18.96
CA ALA A 49 -17.73 1.57 19.36
C ALA A 49 -18.53 2.73 18.76
N GLY A 50 -18.92 2.61 17.48
CA GLY A 50 -19.81 3.57 16.82
C GLY A 50 -21.13 3.71 17.55
N ILE A 51 -21.84 2.60 17.79
CA ILE A 51 -23.12 2.62 18.52
C ILE A 51 -22.94 3.21 19.93
N GLY A 52 -21.89 2.83 20.64
CA GLY A 52 -21.56 3.38 21.96
C GLY A 52 -21.34 4.90 21.93
N LEU A 53 -20.60 5.42 20.96
CA LEU A 53 -20.43 6.86 20.74
C LEU A 53 -21.75 7.56 20.43
N GLY A 54 -22.62 6.94 19.63
CA GLY A 54 -23.96 7.45 19.33
C GLY A 54 -24.83 7.56 20.59
N ILE A 55 -24.79 6.55 21.45
CA ILE A 55 -25.49 6.56 22.75
C ILE A 55 -24.93 7.67 23.64
N ILE A 56 -23.60 7.77 23.78
CA ILE A 56 -22.94 8.82 24.59
C ILE A 56 -23.27 10.22 24.07
N ALA A 57 -23.42 10.40 22.75
CA ALA A 57 -23.81 11.67 22.16
C ALA A 57 -25.26 12.07 22.48
N MET A 58 -26.17 11.10 22.64
CA MET A 58 -27.58 11.35 23.01
C MET A 58 -27.80 11.51 24.52
N SER A 59 -27.09 10.71 25.33
CA SER A 59 -27.21 10.70 26.79
C SER A 59 -25.83 10.89 27.46
N PRO A 60 -25.22 12.09 27.31
CA PRO A 60 -23.89 12.36 27.85
C PRO A 60 -23.93 12.31 29.40
N PRO A 61 -23.08 11.51 30.06
CA PRO A 61 -23.05 11.45 31.51
C PRO A 61 -22.52 12.76 32.13
N LEU A 62 -21.74 13.51 31.35
CA LEU A 62 -21.16 14.80 31.73
C LEU A 62 -21.40 15.81 30.59
N PRO A 63 -21.76 17.07 30.89
CA PRO A 63 -22.15 18.05 29.87
C PRO A 63 -21.05 18.38 28.84
N PHE A 64 -19.77 18.18 29.18
CA PHE A 64 -18.67 18.40 28.23
C PHE A 64 -18.44 17.22 27.27
N MET A 65 -18.99 16.03 27.54
CA MET A 65 -18.76 14.85 26.69
C MET A 65 -19.54 14.91 25.38
N GLN A 66 -20.65 15.64 25.35
CA GLN A 66 -21.47 15.80 24.14
C GLN A 66 -20.71 16.47 22.98
N PRO A 67 -20.11 17.68 23.14
CA PRO A 67 -19.32 18.27 22.07
C PRO A 67 -18.07 17.44 21.73
N LEU A 68 -17.47 16.77 22.72
CA LEU A 68 -16.33 15.88 22.49
C LEU A 68 -16.70 14.68 21.60
N ALA A 69 -17.79 13.98 21.91
CA ALA A 69 -18.29 12.85 21.13
C ALA A 69 -18.61 13.28 19.69
N PHE A 70 -19.23 14.46 19.52
CA PHE A 70 -19.51 15.04 18.21
C PHE A 70 -18.23 15.30 17.42
N ILE A 71 -17.22 15.94 18.04
CA ILE A 71 -15.92 16.19 17.41
C ILE A 71 -15.27 14.87 16.98
N VAL A 72 -15.29 13.85 17.84
CA VAL A 72 -14.71 12.53 17.53
C VAL A 72 -15.40 11.88 16.34
N ILE A 73 -16.74 11.88 16.28
CA ILE A 73 -17.51 11.31 15.17
C ILE A 73 -17.20 12.03 13.84
N TRP A 74 -17.13 13.36 13.86
CA TRP A 74 -16.79 14.12 12.65
C TRP A 74 -15.34 13.93 12.24
N LEU A 75 -14.43 13.84 13.21
CA LEU A 75 -13.02 13.61 12.96
C LEU A 75 -12.80 12.23 12.31
N THR A 76 -13.48 11.17 12.77
CA THR A 76 -13.35 9.84 12.15
C THR A 76 -13.83 9.84 10.70
N VAL A 77 -14.95 10.51 10.40
CA VAL A 77 -15.43 10.66 9.01
C VAL A 77 -14.48 11.51 8.17
N ALA A 78 -13.90 12.57 8.73
CA ALA A 78 -12.93 13.42 8.02
C ALA A 78 -11.60 12.70 7.74
N LEU A 79 -11.15 11.80 8.62
CA LEU A 79 -9.95 10.98 8.42
C LEU A 79 -10.18 9.80 7.46
N PHE A 80 -11.42 9.41 7.21
CA PHE A 80 -11.79 8.29 6.34
C PHE A 80 -11.09 8.28 4.96
N PRO A 81 -11.10 9.37 4.15
CA PRO A 81 -10.45 9.35 2.83
C PRO A 81 -8.93 9.09 2.92
N PHE A 82 -8.27 9.56 3.98
CA PHE A 82 -6.83 9.35 4.18
C PHE A 82 -6.52 7.89 4.48
N VAL A 83 -7.32 7.27 5.37
CA VAL A 83 -7.19 5.84 5.68
C VAL A 83 -7.43 4.99 4.42
N ARG A 84 -8.49 5.30 3.66
CA ARG A 84 -8.81 4.60 2.41
C ARG A 84 -7.70 4.70 1.37
N HIS A 85 -7.11 5.88 1.20
CA HIS A 85 -5.99 6.08 0.30
C HIS A 85 -4.75 5.28 0.73
N GLY A 86 -4.52 5.18 2.05
CA GLY A 86 -3.45 4.37 2.62
C GLY A 86 -3.64 2.87 2.37
N LEU A 87 -4.85 2.35 2.53
CA LEU A 87 -5.17 0.93 2.29
C LEU A 87 -5.04 0.56 0.81
N ASN A 88 -5.60 1.37 -0.09
CA ASN A 88 -5.54 1.13 -1.53
C ASN A 88 -4.09 1.07 -2.06
N ARG A 89 -3.20 1.91 -1.51
CA ARG A 89 -1.75 1.85 -1.82
C ARG A 89 -1.10 0.53 -1.41
N ARG A 90 -1.56 -0.11 -0.33
CA ARG A 90 -1.02 -1.40 0.11
C ARG A 90 -1.45 -2.52 -0.82
N GLU A 91 -2.71 -2.50 -1.26
CA GLU A 91 -3.24 -3.49 -2.21
C GLU A 91 -2.56 -3.38 -3.58
N LEU A 92 -2.41 -2.16 -4.11
CA LEU A 92 -1.66 -1.94 -5.34
C LEU A 92 -0.23 -2.47 -5.22
N ARG A 93 0.43 -2.22 -4.08
CA ARG A 93 1.79 -2.70 -3.82
C ARG A 93 1.87 -4.23 -3.72
N SER A 94 0.86 -4.92 -3.19
CA SER A 94 0.86 -6.40 -3.17
C SER A 94 0.71 -6.98 -4.57
N VAL A 95 -0.13 -6.38 -5.43
CA VAL A 95 -0.27 -6.79 -6.83
C VAL A 95 1.05 -6.61 -7.59
N ASP A 96 1.72 -5.47 -7.40
CA ASP A 96 3.03 -5.21 -8.00
C ASP A 96 4.11 -6.19 -7.50
N LEU A 97 4.07 -6.55 -6.22
CA LEU A 97 4.99 -7.52 -5.64
C LEU A 97 4.76 -8.93 -6.20
N GLU A 98 3.51 -9.36 -6.35
CA GLU A 98 3.18 -10.61 -7.03
C GLU A 98 3.65 -10.61 -8.49
N ALA A 99 3.50 -9.50 -9.20
CA ALA A 99 4.00 -9.37 -10.57
C ALA A 99 5.53 -9.53 -10.63
N LEU A 100 6.25 -8.95 -9.67
CA LEU A 100 7.69 -9.11 -9.53
C LEU A 100 8.10 -10.56 -9.23
N GLU A 101 7.39 -11.23 -8.31
CA GLU A 101 7.61 -12.66 -7.99
C GLU A 101 7.41 -13.56 -9.20
N ARG A 102 6.31 -13.35 -9.94
CA ARG A 102 6.02 -14.11 -11.16
C ARG A 102 7.09 -13.88 -12.22
N ALA A 103 7.58 -12.65 -12.38
CA ALA A 103 8.67 -12.35 -13.30
C ALA A 103 9.96 -13.08 -12.93
N TYR A 104 10.32 -13.12 -11.64
CA TYR A 104 11.46 -13.92 -11.16
C TYR A 104 11.26 -15.42 -11.38
N ALA A 105 10.05 -15.94 -11.15
CA ALA A 105 9.75 -17.37 -11.39
C ALA A 105 9.94 -17.75 -12.87
N VAL A 106 9.51 -16.89 -13.80
CA VAL A 106 9.74 -17.07 -15.24
C VAL A 106 11.25 -17.06 -15.56
N LEU A 107 11.99 -16.11 -15.00
CA LEU A 107 13.44 -16.01 -15.20
C LEU A 107 14.21 -17.19 -14.59
N GLY A 108 13.71 -17.78 -13.50
CA GLY A 108 14.26 -19.00 -12.93
C GLY A 108 14.16 -20.19 -13.88
N GLN A 109 13.10 -20.25 -14.70
CA GLN A 109 12.93 -21.28 -15.73
C GLN A 109 13.67 -20.94 -17.03
N ARG A 110 13.67 -19.66 -17.42
CA ARG A 110 14.23 -19.15 -18.68
C ARG A 110 15.04 -17.88 -18.43
N PRO A 111 16.31 -17.98 -18.00
CA PRO A 111 17.12 -16.82 -17.63
C PRO A 111 17.38 -15.82 -18.77
N ARG A 112 17.30 -16.29 -20.02
CA ARG A 112 17.54 -15.49 -21.24
C ARG A 112 16.26 -14.94 -21.87
N ASP A 113 15.10 -15.13 -21.24
CA ASP A 113 13.83 -14.60 -21.76
C ASP A 113 13.81 -13.06 -21.65
N VAL A 114 13.94 -12.39 -22.79
CA VAL A 114 13.99 -10.92 -22.89
C VAL A 114 12.68 -10.29 -22.40
N LEU A 115 11.54 -10.90 -22.73
CA LEU A 115 10.23 -10.40 -22.30
C LEU A 115 10.04 -10.60 -20.79
N GLY A 116 10.51 -11.72 -20.23
CA GLY A 116 10.54 -11.96 -18.79
C GLY A 116 11.35 -10.91 -18.04
N ARG A 117 12.54 -10.54 -18.56
CA ARG A 117 13.37 -9.47 -17.99
C ARG A 117 12.71 -8.09 -18.11
N PHE A 118 12.03 -7.80 -19.23
CA PHE A 118 11.30 -6.55 -19.38
C PHE A 118 10.12 -6.45 -18.41
N ARG A 119 9.37 -7.53 -18.20
CA ARG A 119 8.29 -7.58 -17.19
C ARG A 119 8.82 -7.40 -15.77
N LEU A 120 10.00 -7.95 -15.47
CA LEU A 120 10.70 -7.70 -14.22
C LEU A 120 11.00 -6.20 -14.05
N ALA A 121 11.53 -5.54 -15.09
CA ALA A 121 11.78 -4.11 -15.08
C ALA A 121 10.50 -3.30 -14.84
N GLN A 122 9.38 -3.67 -15.49
CA GLN A 122 8.10 -2.99 -15.31
C GLN A 122 7.58 -3.09 -13.88
N ALA A 123 7.61 -4.28 -13.28
CA ALA A 123 7.22 -4.46 -11.88
C ALA A 123 8.19 -3.73 -10.92
N ALA A 124 9.48 -3.72 -11.23
CA ALA A 124 10.46 -2.97 -10.44
C ALA A 124 10.22 -1.45 -10.52
N TRP A 125 9.79 -0.94 -11.67
CA TRP A 125 9.45 0.47 -11.86
C TRP A 125 8.24 0.89 -11.00
N THR A 126 7.17 0.09 -11.00
CA THR A 126 5.96 0.39 -10.19
C THR A 126 6.24 0.37 -8.69
N LEU A 127 7.18 -0.47 -8.26
CA LEU A 127 7.66 -0.54 -6.87
C LEU A 127 8.66 0.58 -6.49
N GLY A 128 8.95 1.51 -7.40
CA GLY A 128 9.82 2.67 -7.13
C GLY A 128 11.31 2.39 -7.26
N MET A 129 11.72 1.24 -7.79
CA MET A 129 13.13 0.90 -8.08
C MET A 129 13.53 1.40 -9.47
N THR A 130 13.34 2.70 -9.72
CA THR A 130 13.33 3.31 -11.05
C THR A 130 14.65 3.18 -11.82
N GLY A 131 15.80 3.41 -11.20
CA GLY A 131 17.09 3.32 -11.92
C GLY A 131 17.46 1.88 -12.30
N HIS A 132 17.20 0.91 -11.42
CA HIS A 132 17.37 -0.51 -11.75
C HIS A 132 16.41 -0.93 -12.86
N ALA A 133 15.13 -0.57 -12.74
CA ALA A 133 14.12 -0.87 -13.74
C ALA A 133 14.46 -0.27 -15.11
N MET A 134 14.85 0.99 -15.16
CA MET A 134 15.25 1.65 -16.41
C MET A 134 16.40 0.92 -17.07
N ARG A 135 17.45 0.60 -16.31
CA ARG A 135 18.64 -0.04 -16.86
C ARG A 135 18.35 -1.46 -17.36
N ILE A 136 17.56 -2.24 -16.63
CA ILE A 136 17.13 -3.58 -17.09
C ILE A 136 16.30 -3.45 -18.37
N ALA A 137 15.39 -2.47 -18.45
CA ALA A 137 14.56 -2.28 -19.63
C ALA A 137 15.38 -1.83 -20.85
N GLU A 138 16.34 -0.91 -20.67
CA GLU A 138 17.28 -0.50 -21.72
C GLU A 138 18.07 -1.68 -22.29
N ASP A 139 18.60 -2.54 -21.42
CA ASP A 139 19.34 -3.73 -21.84
C ASP A 139 18.42 -4.71 -22.61
N CYS A 140 17.16 -4.87 -22.19
CA CYS A 140 16.18 -5.67 -22.92
C CYS A 140 15.86 -5.08 -24.31
N LEU A 141 15.71 -3.76 -24.41
CA LEU A 141 15.38 -3.10 -25.67
C LEU A 141 16.48 -3.24 -26.74
N GLN A 142 17.73 -3.46 -26.33
CA GLN A 142 18.82 -3.74 -27.29
C GLN A 142 18.65 -5.10 -27.98
N GLU A 143 17.96 -6.04 -27.33
CA GLU A 143 17.71 -7.38 -27.84
C GLU A 143 16.33 -7.51 -28.54
N MET A 144 15.47 -6.48 -28.44
CA MET A 144 14.13 -6.46 -29.02
C MET A 144 14.08 -5.68 -30.34
N ASP A 145 13.39 -6.21 -31.36
CA ASP A 145 13.13 -5.46 -32.59
C ASP A 145 12.07 -4.37 -32.34
N PRO A 146 12.37 -3.08 -32.59
CA PRO A 146 11.43 -1.98 -32.39
C PRO A 146 10.13 -2.10 -33.19
N LYS A 147 10.11 -2.85 -34.29
CA LYS A 147 8.90 -3.07 -35.11
C LYS A 147 7.95 -4.08 -34.49
N VAL A 148 8.47 -5.02 -33.71
CA VAL A 148 7.69 -6.08 -33.07
C VAL A 148 7.25 -5.65 -31.67
N PHE A 149 8.15 -5.02 -30.91
CA PHE A 149 7.95 -4.63 -29.50
C PHE A 149 7.68 -3.13 -29.34
N VAL A 150 6.72 -2.61 -30.12
CA VAL A 150 6.42 -1.17 -30.17
C VAL A 150 6.01 -0.63 -28.80
N GLU A 151 5.22 -1.40 -28.05
CA GLU A 151 4.68 -1.01 -26.75
C GLU A 151 5.78 -0.83 -25.71
N GLU A 152 6.72 -1.76 -25.64
CA GLU A 152 7.87 -1.75 -24.74
C GLU A 152 8.73 -0.51 -24.98
N HIS A 153 9.02 -0.19 -26.25
CA HIS A 153 9.73 1.04 -26.62
C HIS A 153 8.96 2.31 -26.26
N VAL A 154 7.63 2.31 -26.32
CA VAL A 154 6.80 3.46 -25.89
C VAL A 154 6.83 3.62 -24.37
N ILE A 155 6.79 2.52 -23.62
CA ILE A 155 6.86 2.49 -22.16
C ILE A 155 8.20 3.10 -21.69
N VAL A 156 9.33 2.62 -22.21
CA VAL A 156 10.65 3.13 -21.80
C VAL A 156 10.83 4.59 -22.19
N ARG A 157 10.37 5.00 -23.39
CA ARG A 157 10.34 6.43 -23.76
C ARG A 157 9.50 7.28 -22.81
N ARG A 158 8.40 6.74 -22.27
CA ARG A 158 7.61 7.43 -21.23
C ARG A 158 8.39 7.54 -19.92
N TRP A 159 9.14 6.51 -19.53
CA TRP A 159 9.98 6.54 -18.34
C TRP A 159 11.08 7.59 -18.47
N HIS A 160 11.77 7.70 -19.61
CA HIS A 160 12.77 8.74 -19.82
C HIS A 160 12.21 10.16 -19.67
N ARG A 161 10.96 10.39 -20.08
CA ARG A 161 10.29 11.69 -19.91
C ARG A 161 10.07 12.09 -18.45
N HIS A 162 10.10 11.14 -17.51
CA HIS A 162 10.03 11.45 -16.07
C HIS A 162 11.36 11.99 -15.51
N GLN A 163 12.39 12.24 -16.36
CA GLN A 163 13.71 12.78 -16.03
C GLN A 163 14.35 12.07 -14.82
N PRO A 164 14.92 10.86 -15.03
CA PRO A 164 15.61 10.19 -13.95
C PRO A 164 16.81 11.03 -13.50
N GLY A 165 16.76 11.53 -12.26
CA GLY A 165 17.89 12.16 -11.60
C GLY A 165 19.03 11.15 -11.40
N ALA A 166 20.25 11.66 -11.23
CA ALA A 166 21.43 10.82 -10.98
C ALA A 166 21.30 9.97 -9.69
N ASP A 167 20.46 10.42 -8.75
CA ASP A 167 20.09 9.74 -7.52
C ASP A 167 19.25 8.46 -7.73
N MET A 168 18.69 8.23 -8.92
CA MET A 168 17.93 7.01 -9.21
C MET A 168 18.83 5.81 -9.50
N PHE A 169 20.07 6.03 -9.96
CA PHE A 169 21.02 4.98 -10.38
C PHE A 169 21.97 4.58 -9.26
N VAL A 170 21.45 4.39 -8.05
CA VAL A 170 22.22 4.02 -6.87
C VAL A 170 22.28 2.50 -6.75
N ASP A 171 23.46 1.97 -6.43
CA ASP A 171 23.67 0.56 -6.14
C ASP A 171 22.83 0.12 -4.93
N TYR A 172 22.16 -1.01 -5.05
CA TYR A 172 21.47 -1.63 -3.93
C TYR A 172 22.33 -2.70 -3.29
N ALA A 173 22.48 -2.65 -1.97
CA ALA A 173 23.09 -3.74 -1.22
C ALA A 173 22.18 -4.98 -1.25
N CYS A 174 22.72 -6.13 -1.65
CA CYS A 174 22.02 -7.41 -1.55
C CYS A 174 21.69 -7.73 -0.08
N MET A 175 20.45 -8.13 0.22
CA MET A 175 20.02 -8.40 1.60
C MET A 175 20.61 -9.70 2.16
N ASP A 176 21.00 -10.65 1.30
CA ASP A 176 21.63 -11.90 1.72
C ASP A 176 23.15 -11.77 1.91
N CYS A 177 23.87 -11.17 0.95
CA CYS A 177 25.35 -11.15 0.97
C CYS A 177 26.00 -9.76 1.09
N GLN A 178 25.19 -8.70 1.16
CA GLN A 178 25.61 -7.29 1.25
C GLN A 178 26.50 -6.76 0.12
N ALA A 179 26.73 -7.54 -0.95
CA ALA A 179 27.44 -7.02 -2.11
C ALA A 179 26.63 -5.90 -2.78
N PRO A 180 27.30 -4.83 -3.27
CA PRO A 180 26.64 -3.81 -4.07
C PRO A 180 26.17 -4.42 -5.38
N CYS A 181 24.89 -4.28 -5.68
CA CYS A 181 24.30 -4.65 -6.96
C CYS A 181 24.10 -3.39 -7.79
N ALA A 182 24.85 -3.27 -8.87
CA ALA A 182 24.73 -2.18 -9.82
C ALA A 182 23.34 -2.16 -10.49
N PRO A 183 22.85 -0.99 -10.93
CA PRO A 183 21.69 -0.87 -11.81
C PRO A 183 21.80 -1.79 -13.03
N GLY A 184 20.69 -2.42 -13.43
CA GLY A 184 20.66 -3.35 -14.57
C GLY A 184 20.75 -4.82 -14.19
N LEU A 185 21.24 -5.14 -12.98
CA LEU A 185 21.29 -6.52 -12.52
C LEU A 185 19.90 -7.02 -12.10
N THR A 186 19.55 -8.23 -12.52
CA THR A 186 18.34 -8.94 -12.10
C THR A 186 18.58 -9.78 -10.85
N HIS A 187 19.79 -10.35 -10.72
CA HIS A 187 20.22 -11.16 -9.58
C HIS A 187 21.56 -10.65 -9.05
N CYS A 188 21.83 -10.91 -7.77
CA CYS A 188 23.13 -10.58 -7.20
C CYS A 188 24.23 -11.40 -7.86
N GLN A 189 25.29 -10.75 -8.37
CA GLN A 189 26.41 -11.46 -9.01
C GLN A 189 27.22 -12.32 -8.04
N LYS A 190 27.17 -12.04 -6.72
CA LYS A 190 27.94 -12.78 -5.71
C LYS A 190 27.22 -14.03 -5.20
N CYS A 191 25.95 -13.91 -4.83
CA CYS A 191 25.19 -15.02 -4.23
C CYS A 191 24.06 -15.56 -5.11
N GLY A 192 23.74 -14.92 -6.24
CA GLY A 192 22.62 -15.30 -7.10
C GLY A 192 21.23 -14.92 -6.57
N ALA A 193 21.13 -14.25 -5.42
CA ALA A 193 19.83 -13.92 -4.82
C ALA A 193 19.02 -12.90 -5.64
N PRO A 194 17.67 -13.01 -5.67
CA PRO A 194 16.78 -12.06 -6.33
C PRO A 194 16.62 -10.77 -5.51
N PHE A 195 17.69 -9.96 -5.44
CA PHE A 195 17.78 -8.83 -4.52
C PHE A 195 16.68 -7.76 -4.68
N LEU A 196 16.14 -7.56 -5.89
CA LEU A 196 15.03 -6.61 -6.10
C LEU A 196 13.75 -7.10 -5.42
N LEU A 197 13.50 -8.41 -5.42
CA LEU A 197 12.36 -9.00 -4.75
C LEU A 197 12.46 -8.87 -3.23
N GLU A 198 13.64 -9.16 -2.68
CA GLU A 198 13.87 -9.03 -1.24
C GLU A 198 13.68 -7.58 -0.77
N ARG A 199 14.17 -6.64 -1.56
CA ARG A 199 14.00 -5.21 -1.32
C ARG A 199 12.54 -4.79 -1.40
N ALA A 200 11.80 -5.26 -2.40
CA ALA A 200 10.37 -4.96 -2.57
C ALA A 200 9.54 -5.44 -1.36
N LYS A 201 9.84 -6.64 -0.85
CA LYS A 201 9.24 -7.23 0.36
C LYS A 201 9.54 -6.44 1.63
N GLY A 202 10.51 -5.52 1.60
CA GLY A 202 10.96 -4.81 2.79
C GLY A 202 11.62 -5.74 3.81
N LYS A 203 12.23 -6.85 3.35
CA LYS A 203 12.92 -7.80 4.23
C LYS A 203 14.04 -7.05 4.95
N VAL A 204 13.91 -6.87 6.25
CA VAL A 204 14.97 -6.27 7.06
C VAL A 204 16.12 -7.26 7.09
N PHE A 205 17.36 -6.76 6.93
CA PHE A 205 18.58 -7.55 6.94
C PHE A 205 18.58 -8.55 8.10
N ASN A 206 18.39 -9.84 7.78
CA ASN A 206 18.41 -10.89 8.79
C ASN A 206 19.86 -11.35 8.90
N LYS A 207 20.59 -10.75 9.85
CA LYS A 207 21.98 -11.08 10.17
C LYS A 207 22.04 -12.45 10.86
N GLY A 208 21.69 -13.51 10.13
CA GLY A 208 21.49 -14.81 10.77
C GLY A 208 21.05 -15.94 9.86
N THR A 209 21.87 -16.28 8.86
CA THR A 209 22.09 -17.69 8.42
C THR A 209 23.23 -17.73 7.40
N GLY A 210 24.42 -17.32 7.84
CA GLY A 210 25.65 -17.87 7.27
C GLY A 210 25.93 -19.18 8.00
N ARG A 211 25.52 -20.32 7.43
CA ARG A 211 26.05 -21.62 7.84
C ARG A 211 26.55 -22.36 6.61
N LYS A 212 27.88 -22.21 6.45
CA LYS A 212 28.89 -23.05 5.77
C LYS A 212 28.51 -23.70 4.45
#